data_AF-G2DBR4-F1
#
_entry.id   AF-G2DBR4-F1
#
_cell.length_a   1.000
_cell.length_b   1.000
_cell.length_c   1.000
_cell.angle_alpha   90.00
_cell.angle_beta   90.00
_cell.angle_gamma   90.00
#
_symmetry.space_group_name_H-M   'P 1'
#
loop_
_entity.id
_entity.type
_entity.pdbx_description
1 polymer ?
#
loop_
_entity_poly.entity_id
_entity_poly.type
_entity_poly.pdbx_seq_one_letter_code
_entity_poly.pdbx_strand_id
1 'polypeptide(L)'
;MDELPGTRSTSRLSEFGRGLSGKGANPAMHLPVENPAGKSVTLGKKGDTNGYSIDRGIQGMDQEKLRLKIDNYLLKNKRQAWEDLFTDIMSAKHGIAYQPVKAHGRMGDKAADGVLTQDRKTIVFQCHAPDEGFEINNLLQKIQSNFDRALAYWKMNEWIYVHNQDALPPMAVTLLHDLHKEHPDTDTGAWGFKEVRKIALEMSEADQRRIFDINDPPAAEDLLHVKYEDIARILEALSEKAANQPLDREFSPEQPTERKLYANDLTEVLQQTLRLAMAGSPQVGDVIDSQNLDQIDTPDQLAKILNRKYGSLKAEGYAGDLLYKELKREILGDARKAPAMEHAADMVLAFYFQTCDIFEEA
;
A
#
# COMPACT_ATOMS: atom_id res chain seq x y z
N MET A 1 -21.78 15.68 56.73
CA MET A 1 -21.07 14.41 56.96
C MET A 1 -20.94 13.73 55.60
N ASP A 2 -19.86 13.77 54.84
CA ASP A 2 -18.48 14.29 54.96
C ASP A 2 -18.04 14.62 53.52
N GLU A 3 -17.67 15.87 53.20
CA GLU A 3 -16.32 16.43 53.11
C GLU A 3 -15.36 15.78 52.08
N LEU A 4 -15.09 16.55 51.03
CA LEU A 4 -13.89 16.49 50.17
C LEU A 4 -12.63 16.84 50.97
N PRO A 5 -11.44 16.42 50.52
CA PRO A 5 -10.22 17.18 50.78
C PRO A 5 -9.56 17.71 49.49
N GLY A 6 -9.17 18.97 49.58
CA GLY A 6 -8.45 19.71 48.55
C GLY A 6 -6.93 19.57 48.61
N THR A 7 -6.35 20.25 47.63
CA THR A 7 -4.95 20.53 47.30
C THR A 7 -4.01 20.86 48.48
N ARG A 8 -2.72 20.47 48.36
CA ARG A 8 -1.55 21.38 48.52
C ARG A 8 -0.19 20.76 48.15
N SER A 9 0.46 21.44 47.20
CA SER A 9 1.90 21.75 47.03
C SER A 9 2.90 21.25 48.08
N THR A 10 3.99 20.63 47.60
CA THR A 10 5.36 20.86 48.11
C THR A 10 6.35 20.99 46.96
N SER A 11 7.22 21.99 47.11
CA SER A 11 8.37 22.32 46.28
C SER A 11 9.65 21.79 46.94
N ARG A 12 10.67 21.43 46.13
CA ARG A 12 12.11 21.79 46.24
C ARG A 12 13.07 20.71 45.72
N LEU A 13 14.21 21.23 45.23
CA LEU A 13 15.53 20.63 44.92
C LEU A 13 15.68 20.11 43.48
N SER A 14 16.69 20.47 42.68
CA SER A 14 17.81 21.45 42.71
C SER A 14 18.56 21.22 41.38
N GLU A 15 18.65 22.21 40.49
CA GLU A 15 19.88 22.95 40.14
C GLU A 15 21.22 22.17 40.13
N PHE A 16 21.78 21.96 38.93
CA PHE A 16 23.20 21.99 38.52
C PHE A 16 23.17 21.96 36.97
N GLY A 17 23.86 22.75 36.15
CA GLY A 17 24.90 23.76 36.29
C GLY A 17 25.16 24.35 34.89
N ARG A 18 25.88 25.48 34.85
CA ARG A 18 25.98 26.49 33.79
C ARG A 18 27.06 26.22 32.72
N GLY A 19 26.96 26.96 31.61
CA GLY A 19 28.08 27.48 30.79
C GLY A 19 28.18 26.82 29.41
N LEU A 20 28.40 27.49 28.26
CA LEU A 20 29.02 28.77 27.90
C LEU A 20 28.44 29.20 26.53
N SER A 21 27.91 30.42 26.35
CA SER A 21 28.58 31.59 25.73
C SER A 21 29.42 31.33 24.47
N GLY A 22 28.95 31.82 23.32
CA GLY A 22 29.76 32.01 22.11
C GLY A 22 29.02 32.73 20.98
N LYS A 23 29.20 34.06 20.89
CA LYS A 23 28.80 34.91 19.75
C LYS A 23 29.77 34.71 18.58
N GLY A 24 29.29 34.85 17.34
CA GLY A 24 30.16 35.08 16.18
C GLY A 24 29.44 34.94 14.84
N ALA A 25 29.15 36.06 14.18
CA ALA A 25 28.52 36.15 12.87
C ALA A 25 29.54 36.00 11.71
N ASN A 26 29.08 35.40 10.60
CA ASN A 26 29.35 35.59 9.15
C ASN A 26 30.77 36.02 8.65
N PRO A 27 31.22 35.64 7.42
CA PRO A 27 30.41 35.73 6.19
C PRO A 27 30.68 34.70 5.06
N ALA A 28 29.81 34.80 4.05
CA ALA A 28 29.83 34.16 2.75
C ALA A 28 31.13 34.41 1.95
N MET A 29 31.61 33.36 1.27
CA MET A 29 32.63 33.45 0.23
C MET A 29 31.99 33.42 -1.16
N HIS A 30 32.13 34.56 -1.85
CA HIS A 30 32.07 34.69 -3.30
C HIS A 30 33.32 34.05 -3.93
N LEU A 31 33.13 33.30 -5.01
CA LEU A 31 34.14 33.12 -6.07
C LEU A 31 33.47 33.16 -7.46
N PRO A 32 34.20 33.53 -8.51
CA PRO A 32 33.71 34.45 -9.53
C PRO A 32 33.18 33.78 -10.81
N VAL A 33 32.31 34.54 -11.48
CA VAL A 33 31.87 34.36 -12.86
C VAL A 33 32.86 35.09 -13.78
N GLU A 34 33.48 34.38 -14.71
CA GLU A 34 34.02 34.95 -15.95
C GLU A 34 33.57 34.13 -17.15
N ASN A 35 33.02 34.86 -18.13
CA ASN A 35 32.62 34.45 -19.47
C ASN A 35 33.73 34.96 -20.42
N PRO A 36 33.98 34.37 -21.60
CA PRO A 36 33.45 35.07 -22.77
C PRO A 36 33.07 34.21 -23.97
N ALA A 37 32.16 34.79 -24.75
CA ALA A 37 31.67 34.34 -26.04
C ALA A 37 32.73 34.25 -27.16
N GLY A 38 32.53 33.32 -28.10
CA GLY A 38 33.22 33.23 -29.38
C GLY A 38 32.40 32.44 -30.42
N LYS A 39 32.11 33.08 -31.55
CA LYS A 39 31.05 32.76 -32.54
C LYS A 39 31.34 31.59 -33.52
N SER A 40 30.24 30.95 -33.95
CA SER A 40 29.85 30.56 -35.33
C SER A 40 30.68 29.57 -36.14
N VAL A 41 30.06 28.43 -36.52
CA VAL A 41 29.94 27.95 -37.92
C VAL A 41 28.66 27.08 -38.08
N THR A 42 27.81 27.42 -39.05
CA THR A 42 26.72 26.59 -39.61
C THR A 42 27.16 25.96 -40.94
N LEU A 43 26.49 24.86 -41.32
CA LEU A 43 26.55 24.01 -42.55
C LEU A 43 27.23 22.66 -42.27
N GLY A 44 26.68 21.47 -42.51
CA GLY A 44 25.41 21.02 -43.07
C GLY A 44 25.50 19.52 -43.43
N LYS A 45 24.35 18.84 -43.44
CA LYS A 45 24.02 17.53 -44.06
C LYS A 45 24.48 16.21 -43.40
N LYS A 46 23.44 15.49 -42.93
CA LYS A 46 23.04 14.10 -43.24
C LYS A 46 24.14 13.03 -43.34
N GLY A 47 24.09 12.09 -42.39
CA GLY A 47 24.72 10.77 -42.45
C GLY A 47 24.36 9.99 -41.20
N ASP A 48 23.17 9.38 -41.19
CA ASP A 48 22.70 8.47 -40.15
C ASP A 48 23.58 7.22 -40.12
N THR A 49 24.36 7.02 -39.05
CA THR A 49 24.80 5.68 -38.62
C THR A 49 24.96 5.61 -37.10
N ASN A 50 24.16 4.72 -36.50
CA ASN A 50 24.38 3.99 -35.25
C ASN A 50 25.14 4.69 -34.12
N GLY A 51 24.37 5.20 -33.16
CA GLY A 51 24.84 5.50 -31.82
C GLY A 51 23.68 5.34 -30.84
N TYR A 52 23.33 4.09 -30.49
CA TYR A 52 22.55 3.82 -29.29
C TYR A 52 23.42 4.24 -28.08
N SER A 53 23.31 5.50 -27.65
CA SER A 53 23.76 5.88 -26.32
C SER A 53 22.71 5.35 -25.34
N ILE A 54 23.05 4.24 -24.70
CA ILE A 54 22.33 3.74 -23.52
C ILE A 54 22.59 4.74 -22.40
N ASP A 55 21.71 5.73 -22.29
CA ASP A 55 21.56 6.47 -21.04
C ASP A 55 20.63 5.64 -20.16
N ARG A 56 21.24 4.75 -19.37
CA ARG A 56 20.59 3.94 -18.34
C ARG A 56 20.21 4.86 -17.17
N GLY A 57 19.21 5.70 -17.40
CA GLY A 57 18.51 6.45 -16.36
C GLY A 57 17.34 5.62 -15.86
N ILE A 58 17.29 5.41 -14.54
CA ILE A 58 16.20 4.83 -13.74
C ILE A 58 14.85 5.12 -14.42
N GLN A 59 14.23 4.08 -15.03
CA GLN A 59 12.95 4.23 -15.72
C GLN A 59 11.87 4.53 -14.68
N GLY A 60 11.40 5.77 -14.66
CA GLY A 60 10.20 6.15 -13.94
C GLY A 60 9.04 5.25 -14.36
N MET A 61 8.19 4.91 -13.39
CA MET A 61 6.95 4.16 -13.60
C MET A 61 6.19 4.69 -14.81
N ASP A 62 5.73 3.79 -15.68
CA ASP A 62 4.82 4.14 -16.77
C ASP A 62 3.61 4.87 -16.18
N GLN A 63 3.53 6.18 -16.44
CA GLN A 63 2.53 7.08 -15.87
C GLN A 63 1.11 6.63 -16.22
N GLU A 64 0.92 5.93 -17.34
CA GLU A 64 -0.37 5.40 -17.74
C GLU A 64 -0.73 4.14 -16.92
N LYS A 65 0.23 3.24 -16.71
CA LYS A 65 0.08 2.09 -15.81
C LYS A 65 -0.22 2.51 -14.37
N LEU A 66 0.49 3.52 -13.85
CA LEU A 66 0.21 4.12 -12.54
C LEU A 66 -1.24 4.60 -12.47
N ARG A 67 -1.63 5.41 -13.46
CA ARG A 67 -2.99 5.95 -13.56
C ARG A 67 -4.04 4.84 -13.53
N LEU A 68 -3.88 3.81 -14.35
CA LEU A 68 -4.84 2.70 -14.41
C LEU A 68 -4.92 1.92 -13.10
N LYS A 69 -3.79 1.72 -12.40
CA LYS A 69 -3.76 1.08 -11.08
C LYS A 69 -4.51 1.92 -10.03
N ILE A 70 -4.26 3.23 -9.97
CA ILE A 70 -4.99 4.15 -9.08
C ILE A 70 -6.49 4.08 -9.40
N ASP A 71 -6.86 4.20 -10.67
CA ASP A 71 -8.24 4.19 -11.12
C ASP A 71 -8.94 2.88 -10.69
N ASN A 72 -8.29 1.73 -10.87
CA ASN A 72 -8.80 0.43 -10.43
C ASN A 72 -9.04 0.37 -8.91
N TYR A 73 -8.12 0.89 -8.09
CA TYR A 73 -8.28 0.92 -6.64
C TYR A 73 -9.45 1.80 -6.21
N LEU A 74 -9.61 2.97 -6.83
CA LEU A 74 -10.71 3.89 -6.52
C LEU A 74 -12.08 3.34 -6.94
N LEU A 75 -12.14 2.59 -8.04
CA LEU A 75 -13.38 1.99 -8.52
C LEU A 75 -13.80 0.73 -7.73
N LYS A 76 -12.83 -0.15 -7.41
CA LYS A 76 -13.11 -1.46 -6.79
C LYS A 76 -13.46 -1.38 -5.32
N ASN A 77 -12.86 -0.45 -4.57
CA ASN A 77 -13.04 -0.40 -3.13
C ASN A 77 -14.39 0.24 -2.78
N LYS A 78 -15.10 -0.38 -1.85
CA LYS A 78 -16.41 0.07 -1.35
C LYS A 78 -16.42 0.02 0.18
N ARG A 79 -17.40 0.69 0.79
CA ARG A 79 -17.61 0.78 2.26
C ARG A 79 -16.32 1.11 3.00
N GLN A 80 -16.02 0.36 4.07
CA GLN A 80 -14.84 0.55 4.90
C GLN A 80 -13.54 0.49 4.09
N ALA A 81 -13.44 -0.39 3.09
CA ALA A 81 -12.23 -0.48 2.27
C ALA A 81 -11.97 0.81 1.46
N TRP A 82 -13.04 1.53 1.08
CA TRP A 82 -12.91 2.82 0.43
C TRP A 82 -12.48 3.91 1.43
N GLU A 83 -13.05 3.93 2.62
CA GLU A 83 -12.69 4.86 3.70
C GLU A 83 -11.23 4.67 4.15
N ASP A 84 -10.81 3.42 4.30
CA ASP A 84 -9.43 3.05 4.62
C ASP A 84 -8.47 3.52 3.50
N LEU A 85 -8.83 3.30 2.23
CA LEU A 85 -8.04 3.78 1.09
C LEU A 85 -7.92 5.31 1.07
N PHE A 86 -9.03 6.03 1.28
CA PHE A 86 -9.01 7.50 1.35
C PHE A 86 -8.12 7.97 2.51
N THR A 87 -8.24 7.33 3.68
CA THR A 87 -7.40 7.61 4.84
C THR A 87 -5.92 7.41 4.55
N ASP A 88 -5.55 6.32 3.87
CA ASP A 88 -4.16 6.05 3.48
C ASP A 88 -3.62 7.10 2.50
N ILE A 89 -4.43 7.48 1.49
CA ILE A 89 -4.08 8.51 0.51
C ILE A 89 -3.86 9.87 1.20
N MET A 90 -4.79 10.28 2.06
CA MET A 90 -4.72 11.57 2.75
C MET A 90 -3.56 11.61 3.76
N SER A 91 -3.34 10.51 4.49
CA SER A 91 -2.23 10.40 5.45
C SER A 91 -0.88 10.45 4.73
N ALA A 92 -0.74 9.79 3.57
CA ALA A 92 0.48 9.84 2.78
C ALA A 92 0.72 11.23 2.18
N LYS A 93 -0.33 11.88 1.66
CA LYS A 93 -0.20 13.21 1.04
C LYS A 93 0.11 14.31 2.05
N HIS A 94 -0.57 14.31 3.19
CA HIS A 94 -0.57 15.44 4.13
C HIS A 94 0.19 15.16 5.42
N GLY A 95 0.62 13.92 5.66
CA GLY A 95 1.33 13.51 6.87
C GLY A 95 0.58 13.91 8.13
N ILE A 96 1.30 14.52 9.09
CA ILE A 96 0.74 14.92 10.39
C ILE A 96 -0.38 15.96 10.32
N ALA A 97 -0.53 16.66 9.19
CA ALA A 97 -1.60 17.64 9.00
C ALA A 97 -2.97 16.97 8.85
N TYR A 98 -3.00 15.72 8.39
CA TYR A 98 -4.21 14.91 8.33
C TYR A 98 -4.25 13.96 9.54
N GLN A 99 -5.41 13.88 10.18
CA GLN A 99 -5.67 13.01 11.32
C GLN A 99 -6.87 12.11 10.99
N PRO A 100 -6.67 10.79 10.86
CA PRO A 100 -7.80 9.87 10.73
C PRO A 100 -8.62 9.85 12.01
N VAL A 101 -9.93 9.80 11.87
CA VAL A 101 -10.87 9.74 13.00
C VAL A 101 -11.55 8.38 12.96
N LYS A 102 -11.44 7.63 14.06
CA LYS A 102 -12.10 6.33 14.20
C LYS A 102 -13.13 6.38 15.32
N ALA A 103 -14.23 5.66 15.12
CA ALA A 103 -15.24 5.53 16.13
C ALA A 103 -14.69 4.88 17.41
N HIS A 104 -14.97 5.49 18.57
CA HIS A 104 -14.59 4.91 19.87
C HIS A 104 -15.81 4.40 20.64
N GLY A 105 -16.09 3.10 20.49
CA GLY A 105 -17.20 2.42 21.17
C GLY A 105 -18.54 3.14 20.93
N ARG A 106 -19.29 3.40 22.01
CA ARG A 106 -20.59 4.08 21.93
C ARG A 106 -20.50 5.57 21.60
N MET A 107 -19.31 6.18 21.64
CA MET A 107 -19.17 7.61 21.34
C MET A 107 -19.22 7.91 19.83
N GLY A 108 -19.03 6.89 18.99
CA GLY A 108 -18.96 7.02 17.54
C GLY A 108 -17.73 7.79 17.07
N ASP A 109 -17.70 8.10 15.77
CA ASP A 109 -16.70 8.87 15.02
C ASP A 109 -16.97 10.38 15.01
N LYS A 110 -18.09 10.81 15.60
CA LYS A 110 -18.60 12.19 15.50
C LYS A 110 -18.76 12.67 14.04
N ALA A 111 -19.18 11.76 13.16
CA ALA A 111 -19.47 11.99 11.74
C ALA A 111 -18.30 12.58 10.94
N ALA A 112 -17.07 12.21 11.35
CA ALA A 112 -15.85 12.54 10.64
C ALA A 112 -15.00 11.27 10.53
N ASP A 113 -14.48 11.01 9.34
CA ASP A 113 -13.53 9.91 9.07
C ASP A 113 -12.10 10.44 8.99
N GLY A 114 -11.93 11.76 8.83
CA GLY A 114 -10.65 12.42 8.89
C GLY A 114 -10.76 13.94 9.03
N VAL A 115 -9.69 14.54 9.57
CA VAL A 115 -9.57 15.99 9.74
C VAL A 115 -8.22 16.46 9.19
N LEU A 116 -8.23 17.41 8.26
CA LEU A 116 -7.02 18.08 7.76
C LEU A 116 -6.94 19.48 8.35
N THR A 117 -5.80 19.81 8.97
CA THR A 117 -5.49 21.19 9.37
C THR A 117 -4.35 21.72 8.52
N GLN A 118 -4.66 22.66 7.63
CA GLN A 118 -3.69 23.29 6.75
C GLN A 118 -3.96 24.78 6.62
N ASP A 119 -2.92 25.61 6.63
CA ASP A 119 -3.05 27.07 6.45
C ASP A 119 -4.04 27.74 7.42
N ARG A 120 -4.11 27.21 8.65
CA ARG A 120 -5.06 27.60 9.72
C ARG A 120 -6.54 27.34 9.40
N LYS A 121 -6.83 26.57 8.34
CA LYS A 121 -8.14 26.03 8.05
C LYS A 121 -8.24 24.60 8.56
N THR A 122 -9.41 24.25 9.09
CA THR A 122 -9.76 22.87 9.46
C THR A 122 -10.80 22.35 8.48
N ILE A 123 -10.47 21.27 7.79
CA ILE A 123 -11.34 20.57 6.85
C ILE A 123 -11.74 19.24 7.48
N VAL A 124 -13.04 19.00 7.57
CA VAL A 124 -13.60 17.73 8.07
C VAL A 124 -14.08 16.91 6.87
N PHE A 125 -13.64 15.66 6.79
CA PHE A 125 -14.05 14.72 5.77
C PHE A 125 -15.02 13.70 6.34
N GLN A 126 -16.07 13.42 5.58
CA GLN A 126 -16.93 12.27 5.81
C GLN A 126 -17.04 11.46 4.52
N CYS A 127 -16.69 10.18 4.61
CA CYS A 127 -16.57 9.22 3.54
C CYS A 127 -17.81 8.35 3.43
N HIS A 128 -18.45 8.37 2.26
CA HIS A 128 -19.59 7.52 1.97
C HIS A 128 -19.42 6.77 0.65
N ALA A 129 -19.22 5.47 0.77
CA ALA A 129 -18.95 4.59 -0.36
C ALA A 129 -19.89 3.38 -0.37
N PRO A 130 -21.19 3.52 -0.73
CA PRO A 130 -22.08 2.38 -0.80
C PRO A 130 -21.67 1.40 -1.92
N ASP A 131 -22.05 0.12 -1.79
CA ASP A 131 -21.78 -0.92 -2.81
C ASP A 131 -22.61 -0.65 -4.08
N GLU A 132 -23.95 -0.70 -3.98
CA GLU A 132 -24.92 -0.42 -5.05
C GLU A 132 -26.31 -0.04 -4.48
N GLY A 133 -27.21 0.49 -5.33
CA GLY A 133 -28.65 0.51 -5.06
C GLY A 133 -29.12 1.44 -3.94
N PHE A 134 -28.50 2.61 -3.79
CA PHE A 134 -28.83 3.51 -2.68
C PHE A 134 -30.03 4.42 -2.97
N GLU A 135 -31.05 4.33 -2.13
CA GLU A 135 -32.22 5.20 -2.19
C GLU A 135 -31.86 6.67 -1.97
N ILE A 136 -32.41 7.54 -2.82
CA ILE A 136 -32.06 8.96 -2.82
C ILE A 136 -32.38 9.66 -1.50
N ASN A 137 -33.50 9.31 -0.86
CA ASN A 137 -33.88 9.90 0.43
C ASN A 137 -32.89 9.52 1.54
N ASN A 138 -32.37 8.30 1.52
CA ASN A 138 -31.35 7.87 2.47
C ASN A 138 -30.05 8.64 2.27
N LEU A 139 -29.70 8.96 1.02
CA LEU A 139 -28.50 9.74 0.70
C LEU A 139 -28.62 11.15 1.28
N LEU A 140 -29.73 11.83 1.00
CA LEU A 140 -29.99 13.18 1.47
C LEU A 140 -30.03 13.24 3.00
N GLN A 141 -30.74 12.30 3.64
CA GLN A 141 -30.80 12.22 5.09
C GLN A 141 -29.42 11.99 5.72
N LYS A 142 -28.57 11.18 5.07
CA LYS A 142 -27.23 10.88 5.57
C LYS A 142 -26.28 12.05 5.41
N ILE A 143 -26.34 12.76 4.28
CA ILE A 143 -25.58 14.01 4.07
C ILE A 143 -25.95 15.02 5.16
N GLN A 144 -27.24 15.32 5.31
CA GLN A 144 -27.74 16.27 6.32
C GLN A 144 -27.32 15.85 7.73
N SER A 145 -27.64 14.61 8.13
CA SER A 145 -27.37 14.13 9.50
C SER A 145 -25.88 14.12 9.82
N ASN A 146 -25.02 13.75 8.87
CA ASN A 146 -23.58 13.76 9.10
C ASN A 146 -23.04 15.19 9.18
N PHE A 147 -23.52 16.10 8.34
CA PHE A 147 -23.16 17.52 8.42
C PHE A 147 -23.58 18.12 9.77
N ASP A 148 -24.83 17.94 10.20
CA ASP A 148 -25.33 18.49 11.46
C ASP A 148 -24.52 17.96 12.67
N ARG A 149 -24.23 16.66 12.66
CA ARG A 149 -23.42 16.01 13.70
C ARG A 149 -21.98 16.51 13.70
N ALA A 150 -21.40 16.72 12.52
CA ALA A 150 -20.05 17.24 12.40
C ALA A 150 -19.99 18.70 12.88
N LEU A 151 -20.92 19.55 12.44
CA LEU A 151 -21.02 20.95 12.81
C LEU A 151 -21.22 21.14 14.32
N ALA A 152 -22.00 20.27 14.96
CA ALA A 152 -22.23 20.32 16.40
C ALA A 152 -20.99 19.99 17.24
N TYR A 153 -19.99 19.30 16.68
CA TYR A 153 -18.82 18.80 17.41
C TYR A 153 -17.52 19.47 17.00
N TRP A 154 -17.30 19.65 15.69
CA TRP A 154 -16.06 20.15 15.13
C TRP A 154 -16.15 21.64 14.86
N LYS A 155 -15.08 22.36 15.20
CA LYS A 155 -14.85 23.71 14.69
C LYS A 155 -14.18 23.59 13.32
N MET A 156 -14.99 23.63 12.26
CA MET A 156 -14.53 23.41 10.88
C MET A 156 -14.71 24.66 10.02
N ASN A 157 -13.81 24.84 9.07
CA ASN A 157 -13.92 25.84 8.01
C ASN A 157 -14.56 25.24 6.76
N GLU A 158 -14.29 23.95 6.51
CA GLU A 158 -14.81 23.24 5.35
C GLU A 158 -15.31 21.85 5.78
N TRP A 159 -16.43 21.42 5.21
CA TRP A 159 -16.95 20.06 5.35
C TRP A 159 -17.09 19.42 3.97
N ILE A 160 -16.37 18.32 3.77
CA ILE A 160 -16.27 17.66 2.47
C ILE A 160 -16.90 16.27 2.56
N TYR A 161 -17.94 16.08 1.76
CA TYR A 161 -18.57 14.79 1.54
C TYR A 161 -17.81 13.99 0.48
N VAL A 162 -17.11 12.95 0.89
CA VAL A 162 -16.29 12.14 -0.02
C VAL A 162 -17.06 10.90 -0.46
N HIS A 163 -17.07 10.58 -1.75
CA HIS A 163 -17.86 9.47 -2.28
C HIS A 163 -17.17 8.69 -3.40
N ASN A 164 -17.63 7.45 -3.59
CA ASN A 164 -17.15 6.53 -4.64
C ASN A 164 -18.07 6.42 -5.86
N GLN A 165 -19.15 7.21 -5.90
CA GLN A 165 -20.10 7.24 -7.01
C GLN A 165 -19.54 8.02 -8.21
N ASP A 166 -19.96 7.67 -9.43
CA ASP A 166 -19.57 8.36 -10.67
C ASP A 166 -19.88 9.87 -10.62
N ALA A 167 -21.05 10.21 -10.10
CA ALA A 167 -21.49 11.57 -9.86
C ALA A 167 -22.57 11.59 -8.76
N LEU A 168 -22.71 12.72 -8.08
CA LEU A 168 -23.84 12.95 -7.19
C LEU A 168 -25.10 13.34 -7.98
N PRO A 169 -26.28 12.87 -7.56
CA PRO A 169 -27.54 13.31 -8.15
C PRO A 169 -27.77 14.82 -7.87
N PRO A 170 -28.51 15.54 -8.74
CA PRO A 170 -28.72 16.98 -8.59
C PRO A 170 -29.23 17.40 -7.22
N MET A 171 -30.13 16.62 -6.60
CA MET A 171 -30.67 16.93 -5.28
C MET A 171 -29.61 16.90 -4.17
N ALA A 172 -28.60 16.01 -4.26
CA ALA A 172 -27.51 15.99 -3.31
C ALA A 172 -26.57 17.19 -3.51
N VAL A 173 -26.34 17.59 -4.76
CA VAL A 173 -25.57 18.81 -5.09
C VAL A 173 -26.28 20.07 -4.58
N THR A 174 -27.61 20.16 -4.78
CA THR A 174 -28.44 21.24 -4.25
C THR A 174 -28.41 21.27 -2.73
N LEU A 175 -28.54 20.11 -2.06
CA LEU A 175 -28.46 20.02 -0.61
C LEU A 175 -27.12 20.57 -0.08
N LEU A 176 -25.99 20.15 -0.66
CA LEU A 176 -24.68 20.69 -0.26
C LEU A 176 -24.64 22.22 -0.42
N HIS A 177 -25.12 22.74 -1.54
CA HIS A 177 -25.16 24.19 -1.74
C HIS A 177 -26.08 24.92 -0.76
N ASP A 178 -27.20 24.33 -0.38
CA ASP A 178 -28.12 24.90 0.62
C ASP A 178 -27.50 24.86 2.03
N LEU A 179 -26.80 23.79 2.39
CA LEU A 179 -26.02 23.72 3.64
C LEU A 179 -24.99 24.86 3.74
N HIS A 180 -24.23 25.13 2.68
CA HIS A 180 -23.30 26.26 2.65
C HIS A 180 -24.01 27.62 2.85
N LYS A 181 -25.17 27.81 2.21
CA LYS A 181 -25.94 29.05 2.37
C LYS A 181 -26.47 29.24 3.79
N GLU A 182 -26.92 28.16 4.41
CA GLU A 182 -27.44 28.17 5.78
C GLU A 182 -26.31 28.36 6.81
N HIS A 183 -25.09 27.95 6.46
CA HIS A 183 -23.89 28.02 7.30
C HIS A 183 -22.72 28.71 6.58
N PRO A 184 -22.79 30.05 6.36
CA PRO A 184 -21.83 30.76 5.52
C PRO A 184 -20.39 30.80 6.06
N ASP A 185 -20.19 30.47 7.34
CA ASP A 185 -18.87 30.33 7.96
C ASP A 185 -18.23 28.95 7.71
N THR A 186 -18.94 28.05 7.03
CA THR A 186 -18.47 26.70 6.70
C THR A 186 -18.72 26.42 5.21
N ASP A 187 -17.64 26.26 4.46
CA ASP A 187 -17.74 25.82 3.07
C ASP A 187 -18.15 24.35 3.03
N THR A 188 -19.05 23.97 2.14
CA THR A 188 -19.43 22.57 1.95
C THR A 188 -19.21 22.14 0.51
N GLY A 189 -18.71 20.92 0.32
CA GLY A 189 -18.46 20.38 -1.01
C GLY A 189 -18.50 18.87 -1.05
N ALA A 190 -18.27 18.33 -2.24
CA ALA A 190 -18.12 16.90 -2.43
C ALA A 190 -16.88 16.59 -3.24
N TRP A 191 -16.19 15.52 -2.86
CA TRP A 191 -15.06 14.96 -3.57
C TRP A 191 -15.42 13.56 -4.06
N GLY A 192 -15.32 13.37 -5.37
CA GLY A 192 -15.55 12.08 -6.00
C GLY A 192 -14.25 11.47 -6.49
N PHE A 193 -14.40 10.56 -7.44
CA PHE A 193 -13.29 9.89 -8.10
C PHE A 193 -12.20 10.87 -8.59
N LYS A 194 -12.58 12.01 -9.19
CA LYS A 194 -11.64 12.94 -9.84
C LYS A 194 -10.72 13.63 -8.82
N GLU A 195 -11.29 14.12 -7.73
CA GLU A 195 -10.56 14.85 -6.69
C GLU A 195 -9.60 13.91 -5.96
N VAL A 196 -10.09 12.72 -5.55
CA VAL A 196 -9.26 11.72 -4.86
C VAL A 196 -8.14 11.19 -5.77
N ARG A 197 -8.44 10.93 -7.06
CA ARG A 197 -7.44 10.53 -8.06
C ARG A 197 -6.34 11.58 -8.23
N LYS A 198 -6.70 12.86 -8.26
CA LYS A 198 -5.73 13.95 -8.35
C LYS A 198 -4.77 13.92 -7.16
N ILE A 199 -5.31 13.81 -5.94
CA ILE A 199 -4.50 13.75 -4.71
C ILE A 199 -3.56 12.54 -4.75
N ALA A 200 -4.06 11.37 -5.12
CA ALA A 200 -3.26 10.16 -5.26
C ALA A 200 -2.07 10.31 -6.22
N LEU A 201 -2.28 10.99 -7.35
CA LEU A 201 -1.23 11.25 -8.34
C LEU A 201 -0.18 12.27 -7.88
N GLU A 202 -0.51 13.11 -6.90
CA GLU A 202 0.42 14.09 -6.34
C GLU A 202 1.15 13.59 -5.09
N MET A 203 0.95 12.33 -4.68
CA MET A 203 1.74 11.68 -3.63
C MET A 203 3.16 11.35 -4.12
N SER A 204 4.05 11.00 -3.19
CA SER A 204 5.38 10.50 -3.56
C SER A 204 5.26 9.18 -4.33
N GLU A 205 6.22 8.89 -5.23
CA GLU A 205 6.25 7.61 -5.95
C GLU A 205 6.30 6.41 -4.97
N ALA A 206 7.05 6.54 -3.86
CA ALA A 206 7.14 5.52 -2.84
C ALA A 206 5.77 5.22 -2.20
N ASP A 207 4.99 6.25 -1.87
CA ASP A 207 3.64 6.08 -1.32
C ASP A 207 2.65 5.54 -2.35
N GLN A 208 2.75 5.98 -3.62
CA GLN A 208 1.95 5.43 -4.70
C GLN A 208 2.17 3.94 -4.86
N ARG A 209 3.44 3.50 -4.87
CA ARG A 209 3.78 2.07 -4.95
C ARG A 209 3.26 1.28 -3.75
N ARG A 210 3.44 1.82 -2.55
CA ARG A 210 2.98 1.19 -1.30
C ARG A 210 1.46 1.06 -1.22
N ILE A 211 0.70 2.11 -1.54
CA ILE A 211 -0.76 2.16 -1.35
C ILE A 211 -1.49 1.42 -2.47
N PHE A 212 -1.08 1.61 -3.72
CA PHE A 212 -1.77 1.03 -4.88
C PHE A 212 -1.16 -0.30 -5.32
N ASP A 213 -0.29 -0.87 -4.49
CA ASP A 213 0.37 -2.13 -4.74
C ASP A 213 1.00 -2.18 -6.13
N ILE A 214 1.71 -1.11 -6.46
CA ILE A 214 2.43 -0.98 -7.73
C ILE A 214 3.81 -1.55 -7.52
N ASN A 215 3.82 -2.86 -7.32
CA ASN A 215 5.01 -3.66 -7.53
C ASN A 215 5.12 -3.84 -9.04
N ASP A 216 6.19 -3.33 -9.64
CA ASP A 216 6.56 -3.85 -10.93
C ASP A 216 6.89 -5.34 -10.73
N PRO A 217 6.51 -6.22 -11.67
CA PRO A 217 7.07 -7.56 -11.65
C PRO A 217 8.60 -7.42 -11.57
N PRO A 218 9.28 -8.31 -10.84
CA PRO A 218 10.74 -8.26 -10.77
C PRO A 218 11.31 -8.15 -12.18
N ALA A 219 12.34 -7.33 -12.36
CA ALA A 219 13.05 -7.35 -13.64
C ALA A 219 13.56 -8.78 -13.85
N ALA A 220 13.59 -9.27 -15.09
CA ALA A 220 14.10 -10.61 -15.35
C ALA A 220 15.54 -10.75 -14.81
N GLU A 221 16.31 -9.66 -14.85
CA GLU A 221 17.63 -9.56 -14.25
C GLU A 221 17.63 -9.77 -12.73
N ASP A 222 16.62 -9.29 -11.99
CA ASP A 222 16.57 -9.44 -10.53
C ASP A 222 16.43 -10.90 -10.12
N LEU A 223 15.64 -11.67 -10.86
CA LEU A 223 15.50 -13.12 -10.67
C LEU A 223 16.77 -13.88 -11.07
N LEU A 224 17.48 -13.43 -12.11
CA LEU A 224 18.77 -14.03 -12.51
C LEU A 224 19.88 -13.81 -11.46
N HIS A 225 19.76 -12.79 -10.61
CA HIS A 225 20.73 -12.50 -9.55
C HIS A 225 20.40 -13.16 -8.21
N VAL A 226 19.27 -13.87 -8.09
CA VAL A 226 18.97 -14.66 -6.89
C VAL A 226 20.04 -15.74 -6.73
N LYS A 227 20.67 -15.78 -5.56
CA LYS A 227 21.72 -16.76 -5.28
C LYS A 227 21.11 -18.04 -4.74
N TYR A 228 21.79 -19.15 -5.00
CA TYR A 228 21.49 -20.45 -4.38
C TYR A 228 21.38 -20.36 -2.85
N GLU A 229 22.21 -19.52 -2.21
CA GLU A 229 22.16 -19.27 -0.76
C GLU A 229 20.86 -18.59 -0.29
N ASP A 230 20.26 -17.72 -1.11
CA ASP A 230 19.00 -17.05 -0.76
C ASP A 230 17.84 -18.04 -0.85
N ILE A 231 17.85 -18.92 -1.86
CA ILE A 231 16.88 -20.02 -2.02
C ILE A 231 17.01 -21.02 -0.87
N ALA A 232 18.23 -21.42 -0.53
CA ALA A 232 18.55 -22.31 0.58
C ALA A 232 17.94 -21.81 1.91
N ARG A 233 18.14 -20.53 2.23
CA ARG A 233 17.57 -19.92 3.43
C ARG A 233 16.04 -19.96 3.48
N ILE A 234 15.39 -19.78 2.33
CA ILE A 234 13.93 -19.87 2.25
C ILE A 234 13.47 -21.31 2.51
N LEU A 235 14.12 -22.30 1.91
CA LEU A 235 13.78 -23.72 2.07
C LEU A 235 14.06 -24.21 3.51
N GLU A 236 15.19 -23.81 4.10
CA GLU A 236 15.53 -24.09 5.49
C GLU A 236 14.50 -23.49 6.45
N ALA A 237 14.10 -22.24 6.26
CA ALA A 237 13.06 -21.62 7.09
C ALA A 237 11.70 -22.33 6.98
N LEU A 238 11.38 -22.88 5.81
CA LEU A 238 10.17 -23.69 5.62
C LEU A 238 10.27 -25.07 6.28
N SER A 239 11.43 -25.72 6.18
CA SER A 239 11.73 -27.00 6.84
C SER A 239 11.72 -26.87 8.37
N GLU A 240 12.32 -25.82 8.93
CA GLU A 240 12.26 -25.56 10.38
C GLU A 240 10.82 -25.35 10.86
N LYS A 241 9.98 -24.69 10.07
CA LYS A 241 8.54 -24.57 10.36
C LYS A 241 7.81 -25.90 10.25
N ALA A 242 8.19 -26.74 9.28
CA ALA A 242 7.70 -28.11 9.12
C ALA A 242 7.91 -28.94 10.39
N ALA A 243 9.15 -28.95 10.87
CA ALA A 243 9.55 -29.75 12.03
C ALA A 243 8.80 -29.34 13.31
N ASN A 244 8.42 -28.06 13.43
CA ASN A 244 7.74 -27.51 14.59
C ASN A 244 6.19 -27.58 14.53
N GLN A 245 5.62 -28.07 13.42
CA GLN A 245 4.18 -28.28 13.25
C GLN A 245 3.89 -29.73 12.84
N PRO A 246 3.70 -30.66 13.80
CA PRO A 246 3.40 -32.05 13.46
C PRO A 246 2.16 -32.16 12.56
N LEU A 247 2.26 -33.00 11.53
CA LEU A 247 1.17 -33.25 10.60
C LEU A 247 0.11 -34.16 11.24
N ASP A 248 -0.75 -33.60 12.11
CA ASP A 248 -1.92 -34.33 12.62
C ASP A 248 -3.06 -34.33 11.57
N ARG A 249 -2.92 -35.21 10.57
CA ARG A 249 -3.94 -35.81 9.68
C ARG A 249 -3.31 -36.15 8.33
N GLU A 250 -3.70 -37.31 7.77
CA GLU A 250 -3.53 -37.62 6.36
C GLU A 250 -4.26 -36.55 5.53
N PHE A 251 -3.52 -35.56 5.06
CA PHE A 251 -3.94 -34.67 3.99
C PHE A 251 -3.38 -35.25 2.70
N SER A 252 -4.26 -35.72 1.81
CA SER A 252 -3.90 -36.19 0.47
C SER A 252 -4.21 -35.08 -0.52
N PRO A 253 -3.20 -34.34 -1.02
CA PRO A 253 -3.43 -33.42 -2.13
C PRO A 253 -3.80 -34.22 -3.39
N GLU A 254 -4.77 -33.74 -4.18
CA GLU A 254 -5.03 -34.23 -5.55
C GLU A 254 -3.85 -33.87 -6.47
N GLN A 255 -3.71 -34.51 -7.65
CA GLN A 255 -2.52 -34.42 -8.53
C GLN A 255 -2.60 -33.34 -9.63
N PRO A 256 -1.45 -32.82 -10.17
CA PRO A 256 -1.41 -31.55 -10.87
C PRO A 256 -1.65 -31.60 -12.39
N THR A 257 -2.31 -30.55 -12.93
CA THR A 257 -2.39 -30.24 -14.38
C THR A 257 -2.09 -28.76 -14.73
N GLU A 258 -1.81 -28.45 -16.01
CA GLU A 258 -1.21 -27.19 -16.51
C GLU A 258 -2.05 -25.87 -16.40
N ARG A 259 -3.29 -25.87 -15.86
CA ARG A 259 -4.25 -24.72 -15.98
C ARG A 259 -4.29 -23.70 -14.82
N LYS A 260 -3.30 -23.69 -13.92
CA LYS A 260 -3.39 -23.15 -12.54
C LYS A 260 -3.35 -21.61 -12.35
N LEU A 261 -2.77 -20.83 -13.27
CA LEU A 261 -2.58 -19.37 -13.07
C LEU A 261 -3.88 -18.55 -13.12
N TYR A 262 -4.90 -19.05 -13.82
CA TYR A 262 -6.16 -18.33 -14.05
C TYR A 262 -7.26 -18.69 -13.04
N ALA A 263 -7.17 -19.84 -12.37
CA ALA A 263 -8.17 -20.30 -11.40
C ALA A 263 -8.13 -19.55 -10.07
N ASN A 264 -7.02 -18.86 -9.76
CA ASN A 264 -6.78 -18.26 -8.45
C ASN A 264 -7.07 -16.76 -8.37
N ASP A 265 -7.75 -16.18 -9.36
CA ASP A 265 -8.05 -14.72 -9.43
C ASP A 265 -6.81 -13.83 -9.23
N LEU A 266 -5.63 -14.31 -9.68
CA LEU A 266 -4.39 -13.54 -9.60
C LEU A 266 -4.40 -12.43 -10.66
N THR A 267 -3.96 -11.24 -10.27
CA THR A 267 -3.82 -10.14 -11.22
C THR A 267 -2.74 -10.44 -12.26
N GLU A 268 -2.83 -9.77 -13.42
CA GLU A 268 -1.87 -9.95 -14.51
C GLU A 268 -0.42 -9.71 -14.07
N VAL A 269 -0.19 -8.78 -13.13
CA VAL A 269 1.13 -8.50 -12.54
C VAL A 269 1.66 -9.73 -11.83
N LEU A 270 0.85 -10.35 -10.96
CA LEU A 270 1.28 -11.50 -10.20
C LEU A 270 1.43 -12.75 -11.08
N GLN A 271 0.58 -12.88 -12.11
CA GLN A 271 0.78 -13.91 -13.14
C GLN A 271 2.11 -13.72 -13.89
N GLN A 272 2.49 -12.48 -14.23
CA GLN A 272 3.78 -12.18 -14.85
C GLN A 272 4.95 -12.45 -13.89
N THR A 273 4.85 -12.05 -12.62
CA THR A 273 5.84 -12.37 -11.59
C THR A 273 6.05 -13.87 -11.46
N LEU A 274 4.98 -14.66 -11.37
CA LEU A 274 5.06 -16.11 -11.31
C LEU A 274 5.71 -16.70 -12.57
N ARG A 275 5.28 -16.28 -13.77
CA ARG A 275 5.89 -16.73 -15.04
C ARG A 275 7.39 -16.43 -15.11
N LEU A 276 7.81 -15.28 -14.61
CA LEU A 276 9.22 -14.92 -14.56
C LEU A 276 9.96 -15.78 -13.51
N ALA A 277 9.40 -15.91 -12.31
CA ALA A 277 9.98 -16.70 -11.22
C ALA A 277 10.10 -18.20 -11.57
N MET A 278 9.21 -18.71 -12.41
CA MET A 278 9.27 -20.07 -12.96
C MET A 278 10.56 -20.36 -13.75
N ALA A 279 11.23 -19.34 -14.32
CA ALA A 279 12.54 -19.51 -14.95
C ALA A 279 13.62 -19.92 -13.94
N GLY A 280 13.39 -19.62 -12.66
CA GLY A 280 14.25 -19.97 -11.53
C GLY A 280 14.03 -21.37 -10.96
N SER A 281 12.98 -22.08 -11.37
CA SER A 281 12.63 -23.40 -10.83
C SER A 281 13.74 -24.46 -10.94
N PRO A 282 14.55 -24.52 -12.01
CA PRO A 282 15.70 -25.43 -12.03
C PRO A 282 16.70 -25.17 -10.89
N GLN A 283 16.96 -23.91 -10.55
CA GLN A 283 17.85 -23.56 -9.44
C GLN A 283 17.26 -23.97 -8.08
N VAL A 284 15.93 -23.88 -7.92
CA VAL A 284 15.25 -24.38 -6.73
C VAL A 284 15.41 -25.90 -6.61
N GLY A 285 15.24 -26.63 -7.73
CA GLY A 285 15.50 -28.08 -7.79
C GLY A 285 16.94 -28.44 -7.41
N ASP A 286 17.93 -27.74 -8.00
CA ASP A 286 19.35 -27.94 -7.67
C ASP A 286 19.64 -27.73 -6.16
N VAL A 287 19.01 -26.74 -5.51
CA VAL A 287 19.18 -26.50 -4.07
C VAL A 287 18.58 -27.64 -3.26
N ILE A 288 17.37 -28.09 -3.62
CA ILE A 288 16.71 -29.23 -2.97
C ILE A 288 17.60 -30.49 -3.04
N ASP A 289 18.09 -30.81 -4.24
CA ASP A 289 18.94 -31.97 -4.49
C ASP A 289 20.28 -31.85 -3.73
N SER A 290 20.92 -30.68 -3.77
CA SER A 290 22.25 -30.46 -3.16
C SER A 290 22.24 -30.44 -1.63
N GLN A 291 21.14 -30.03 -1.00
CA GLN A 291 21.00 -30.05 0.45
C GLN A 291 20.69 -31.46 1.01
N ASN A 292 20.53 -32.48 0.15
CA ASN A 292 20.00 -33.80 0.54
C ASN A 292 18.72 -33.67 1.38
N LEU A 293 17.86 -32.68 1.07
CA LEU A 293 16.56 -32.54 1.72
C LEU A 293 15.70 -33.80 1.55
N ASP A 294 16.02 -34.63 0.55
CA ASP A 294 15.56 -36.01 0.36
C ASP A 294 15.57 -36.88 1.64
N GLN A 295 16.39 -36.56 2.65
CA GLN A 295 16.49 -37.33 3.89
C GLN A 295 15.83 -36.68 5.11
N ILE A 296 15.45 -35.40 5.07
CA ILE A 296 14.90 -34.69 6.26
C ILE A 296 13.58 -33.95 5.99
N ASP A 297 13.29 -33.50 4.77
CA ASP A 297 11.98 -32.99 4.38
C ASP A 297 11.81 -33.16 2.87
N THR A 298 11.05 -34.17 2.45
CA THR A 298 10.86 -34.39 1.01
C THR A 298 10.19 -33.17 0.38
N PRO A 299 10.45 -32.86 -0.90
CA PRO A 299 9.68 -31.84 -1.64
C PRO A 299 8.16 -31.99 -1.45
N ASP A 300 7.68 -33.23 -1.29
CA ASP A 300 6.29 -33.54 -0.95
C ASP A 300 5.84 -33.03 0.42
N GLN A 301 6.72 -33.01 1.44
CA GLN A 301 6.42 -32.47 2.77
C GLN A 301 6.33 -30.94 2.74
N LEU A 302 7.27 -30.27 2.06
CA LEU A 302 7.23 -28.82 1.87
C LEU A 302 5.98 -28.39 1.09
N ALA A 303 5.64 -29.13 0.03
CA ALA A 303 4.39 -28.94 -0.70
C ALA A 303 3.15 -29.11 0.17
N LYS A 304 3.09 -30.13 1.04
CA LYS A 304 1.98 -30.35 1.99
C LYS A 304 1.80 -29.19 2.97
N ILE A 305 2.89 -28.56 3.41
CA ILE A 305 2.84 -27.42 4.34
C ILE A 305 2.30 -26.18 3.65
N LEU A 306 2.82 -25.87 2.46
CA LEU A 306 2.32 -24.76 1.67
C LEU A 306 0.84 -24.95 1.32
N ASN A 307 0.43 -26.18 1.00
CA ASN A 307 -0.96 -26.57 0.80
C ASN A 307 -1.86 -26.31 2.01
N ARG A 308 -1.42 -26.78 3.18
CA ARG A 308 -2.16 -26.56 4.43
C ARG A 308 -2.31 -25.07 4.71
N LYS A 309 -1.25 -24.30 4.50
CA LYS A 309 -1.29 -22.85 4.70
C LYS A 309 -2.23 -22.17 3.71
N TYR A 310 -2.16 -22.55 2.44
CA TYR A 310 -3.09 -22.10 1.41
C TYR A 310 -4.55 -22.37 1.83
N GLY A 311 -4.86 -23.60 2.23
CA GLY A 311 -6.20 -23.98 2.70
C GLY A 311 -6.67 -23.21 3.94
N SER A 312 -5.78 -22.96 4.91
CA SER A 312 -6.09 -22.13 6.09
C SER A 312 -6.42 -20.70 5.70
N LEU A 313 -5.58 -20.08 4.87
CA LEU A 313 -5.80 -18.71 4.40
C LEU A 313 -7.13 -18.63 3.62
N LYS A 314 -7.43 -19.64 2.81
CA LYS A 314 -8.71 -19.68 2.11
C LYS A 314 -9.91 -19.81 3.07
N ALA A 315 -9.81 -20.67 4.08
CA ALA A 315 -10.84 -20.81 5.11
C ALA A 315 -11.04 -19.51 5.93
N GLU A 316 -9.99 -18.71 6.06
CA GLU A 316 -10.00 -17.36 6.66
C GLU A 316 -10.55 -16.27 5.72
N GLY A 317 -10.85 -16.62 4.46
CA GLY A 317 -11.46 -15.71 3.47
C GLY A 317 -10.47 -14.96 2.58
N TYR A 318 -9.18 -15.31 2.60
CA TYR A 318 -8.21 -14.76 1.66
C TYR A 318 -8.39 -15.37 0.25
N ALA A 319 -8.19 -14.57 -0.79
CA ALA A 319 -8.24 -14.99 -2.19
C ALA A 319 -7.33 -14.11 -3.07
N GLY A 320 -7.06 -14.52 -4.32
CA GLY A 320 -6.32 -13.72 -5.29
C GLY A 320 -4.92 -13.33 -4.83
N ASP A 321 -4.50 -12.11 -5.18
CA ASP A 321 -3.23 -11.52 -4.78
C ASP A 321 -3.04 -11.45 -3.27
N LEU A 322 -4.12 -11.29 -2.48
CA LEU A 322 -4.02 -11.23 -1.02
C LEU A 322 -3.60 -12.57 -0.44
N LEU A 323 -4.18 -13.66 -0.93
CA LEU A 323 -3.78 -15.01 -0.51
C LEU A 323 -2.31 -15.24 -0.86
N TYR A 324 -1.89 -14.91 -2.10
CA TYR A 324 -0.51 -15.06 -2.51
C TYR A 324 0.47 -14.30 -1.61
N LYS A 325 0.17 -13.03 -1.30
CA LYS A 325 1.00 -12.21 -0.42
C LYS A 325 1.12 -12.81 0.97
N GLU A 326 0.02 -13.33 1.51
CA GLU A 326 0.02 -13.97 2.82
C GLU A 326 0.82 -15.27 2.83
N LEU A 327 0.74 -16.06 1.76
CA LEU A 327 1.56 -17.25 1.58
C LEU A 327 3.05 -16.89 1.44
N LYS A 328 3.38 -15.87 0.64
CA LYS A 328 4.75 -15.37 0.50
C LYS A 328 5.30 -14.83 1.82
N ARG A 329 4.49 -14.09 2.58
CA ARG A 329 4.84 -13.57 3.91
C ARG A 329 5.13 -14.69 4.89
N GLU A 330 4.39 -15.78 4.82
CA GLU A 330 4.63 -16.97 5.62
C GLU A 330 6.01 -17.58 5.30
N ILE A 331 6.34 -17.70 4.01
CA ILE A 331 7.62 -18.26 3.56
C ILE A 331 8.81 -17.37 3.92
N LEU A 332 8.66 -16.05 3.77
CA LEU A 332 9.73 -15.09 4.05
C LEU A 332 10.11 -14.98 5.53
N GLY A 333 9.19 -15.28 6.46
CA GLY A 333 9.47 -15.19 7.90
C GLY A 333 10.10 -13.85 8.31
N ASP A 334 11.24 -13.88 9.01
CA ASP A 334 11.97 -12.67 9.41
C ASP A 334 12.90 -12.11 8.31
N ALA A 335 13.07 -12.83 7.19
CA ALA A 335 13.94 -12.44 6.07
C ALA A 335 13.34 -11.37 5.14
N ARG A 336 12.16 -10.82 5.48
CA ARG A 336 11.37 -9.82 4.73
C ARG A 336 12.09 -8.52 4.35
N LYS A 337 13.30 -8.27 4.83
CA LYS A 337 13.99 -6.97 4.66
C LYS A 337 14.95 -6.93 3.46
N ALA A 338 15.16 -8.04 2.75
CA ALA A 338 16.10 -8.11 1.63
C ALA A 338 15.37 -8.39 0.29
N PRO A 339 15.53 -7.53 -0.74
CA PRO A 339 14.89 -7.75 -2.05
C PRO A 339 15.20 -9.11 -2.70
N ALA A 340 16.43 -9.62 -2.53
CA ALA A 340 16.80 -10.95 -3.02
C ALA A 340 15.97 -12.08 -2.37
N MET A 341 15.55 -11.92 -1.12
CA MET A 341 14.73 -12.91 -0.42
C MET A 341 13.29 -12.91 -0.93
N GLU A 342 12.75 -11.75 -1.28
CA GLU A 342 11.43 -11.63 -1.93
C GLU A 342 11.41 -12.41 -3.25
N HIS A 343 12.46 -12.28 -4.06
CA HIS A 343 12.58 -12.99 -5.33
C HIS A 343 12.86 -14.49 -5.17
N ALA A 344 13.68 -14.88 -4.19
CA ALA A 344 13.87 -16.29 -3.82
C ALA A 344 12.55 -16.93 -3.37
N ALA A 345 11.73 -16.22 -2.58
CA ALA A 345 10.42 -16.69 -2.18
C ALA A 345 9.45 -16.81 -3.37
N ASP A 346 9.48 -15.87 -4.33
CA ASP A 346 8.71 -15.97 -5.57
C ASP A 346 9.15 -17.20 -6.39
N MET A 347 10.45 -17.50 -6.47
CA MET A 347 10.99 -18.69 -7.16
C MET A 347 10.57 -20.00 -6.47
N VAL A 348 10.63 -20.07 -5.14
CA VAL A 348 10.19 -21.26 -4.38
C VAL A 348 8.68 -21.47 -4.53
N LEU A 349 7.88 -20.40 -4.43
CA LEU A 349 6.45 -20.46 -4.69
C LEU A 349 6.15 -20.91 -6.12
N ALA A 350 6.85 -20.35 -7.11
CA ALA A 350 6.69 -20.72 -8.51
C ALA A 350 7.11 -22.16 -8.79
N PHE A 351 8.20 -22.63 -8.16
CA PHE A 351 8.63 -24.03 -8.22
C PHE A 351 7.51 -24.93 -7.72
N TYR A 352 7.03 -24.72 -6.50
CA TYR A 352 5.96 -25.57 -5.98
C TYR A 352 4.61 -25.36 -6.67
N PHE A 353 4.38 -24.20 -7.29
CA PHE A 353 3.22 -23.98 -8.17
C PHE A 353 3.29 -24.86 -9.43
N GLN A 354 4.50 -25.11 -9.94
CA GLN A 354 4.76 -26.00 -11.08
C GLN A 354 4.80 -27.47 -10.69
N THR A 355 5.44 -27.80 -9.57
CA THR A 355 5.80 -29.18 -9.20
C THR A 355 4.78 -29.86 -8.28
N CYS A 356 3.96 -29.10 -7.53
CA CYS A 356 3.03 -29.66 -6.54
C CYS A 356 1.68 -28.90 -6.46
N ASP A 357 0.63 -29.58 -5.99
CA ASP A 357 -0.74 -29.06 -5.95
C ASP A 357 -1.04 -28.12 -4.78
N ILE A 358 -0.40 -26.94 -4.69
CA ILE A 358 -0.67 -25.96 -3.60
C ILE A 358 -1.98 -25.18 -3.78
N PHE A 359 -2.46 -25.05 -5.01
CA PHE A 359 -3.54 -24.13 -5.39
C PHE A 359 -4.72 -24.88 -6.02
N GLU A 360 -5.93 -24.36 -5.83
CA GLU A 360 -7.16 -25.03 -6.28
C GLU A 360 -7.29 -25.20 -7.79
N GLU A 361 -7.99 -26.29 -8.14
CA GLU A 361 -8.53 -26.56 -9.47
C GLU A 361 -9.88 -25.84 -9.67
N ALA A 362 -10.30 -25.71 -10.94
CA ALA A 362 -11.62 -25.21 -11.32
C ALA A 362 -12.53 -26.36 -11.79
#